data_AF-A0A2V5SER2-F1
#
_entry.id   AF-A0A2V5SER2-F1
#
_cell.length_a   1.000
_cell.length_b   1.000
_cell.length_c   1.000
_cell.angle_alpha   90.00
_cell.angle_beta   90.00
_cell.angle_gamma   90.00
#
_symmetry.space_group_name_H-M   'P 1'
#
loop_
_entity.id
_entity.type
_entity.pdbx_description
1 polymer ?
#
loop_
_entity_poly.entity_id
_entity_poly.type
_entity_poly.pdbx_seq_one_letter_code
_entity_poly.pdbx_strand_id
1 'polypeptide(L)'
;MEPGEALTTTAQIAVALAGFAGVVVVFRSKSLHEWSQRDKFRLWLLLGNALVPLFDCFFGMFLMTIKPTPLCIWNWCSGFSLLLGFPFGFLTWRRLSELGPTVIKNMGAYRYLFYMLGILGTAVGLLQVYNALVSGVFSFFYAAVIFPLAIGTLQFALMILLPPHTSET
;
A
#
# COMPACT_ATOMS: atom_id res chain seq x y z
N MET A 1 16.09 5.04 -16.46
CA MET A 1 14.74 4.55 -16.75
C MET A 1 13.86 5.77 -17.00
N GLU A 2 13.07 5.76 -18.07
CA GLU A 2 12.15 6.86 -18.32
C GLU A 2 10.97 6.81 -17.32
N PRO A 3 10.48 7.96 -16.81
CA PRO A 3 9.39 7.97 -15.84
C PRO A 3 8.14 7.21 -16.31
N GLY A 4 7.79 7.31 -17.59
CA GLY A 4 6.63 6.61 -18.17
C GLY A 4 6.79 5.10 -18.17
N GLU A 5 7.99 4.59 -18.46
CA GLU A 5 8.29 3.16 -18.42
C GLU A 5 8.20 2.63 -16.98
N ALA A 6 8.83 3.34 -16.03
CA ALA A 6 8.79 2.98 -14.62
C ALA A 6 7.36 2.95 -14.07
N LEU A 7 6.52 3.94 -14.38
CA LEU A 7 5.11 3.95 -13.97
C LEU A 7 4.30 2.82 -14.62
N THR A 8 4.56 2.51 -15.88
CA THR A 8 3.90 1.41 -16.58
C THR A 8 4.23 0.06 -15.94
N THR A 9 5.51 -0.22 -15.72
CA THR A 9 5.96 -1.45 -15.05
C THR A 9 5.38 -1.56 -13.65
N THR A 10 5.34 -0.44 -12.92
CA THR A 10 4.85 -0.42 -11.54
C THR A 10 3.33 -0.62 -11.47
N ALA A 11 2.57 -0.05 -12.42
CA ALA A 11 1.15 -0.31 -12.57
C ALA A 11 0.88 -1.80 -12.88
N GLN A 12 1.68 -2.44 -13.73
CA GLN A 12 1.56 -3.88 -13.99
C GLN A 12 1.78 -4.71 -12.72
N ILE A 13 2.81 -4.39 -11.92
CA ILE A 13 3.06 -5.05 -10.64
C ILE A 13 1.88 -4.85 -9.67
N ALA A 14 1.33 -3.64 -9.61
CA ALA A 14 0.19 -3.32 -8.77
C ALA A 14 -1.07 -4.13 -9.17
N VAL A 15 -1.37 -4.22 -10.47
CA VAL A 15 -2.47 -5.04 -10.99
C VAL A 15 -2.24 -6.52 -10.69
N ALA A 16 -1.02 -7.03 -10.86
CA ALA A 16 -0.68 -8.41 -10.52
C ALA A 16 -0.91 -8.72 -9.04
N LEU A 17 -0.45 -7.85 -8.14
CA LEU A 17 -0.68 -7.98 -6.70
C LEU A 17 -2.18 -7.92 -6.33
N ALA A 18 -2.95 -7.03 -6.96
CA ALA A 18 -4.40 -6.99 -6.78
C ALA A 18 -5.07 -8.28 -7.28
N GLY A 19 -4.61 -8.84 -8.40
CA GLY A 19 -5.07 -10.15 -8.91
C GLY A 19 -4.76 -11.29 -7.95
N PHE A 20 -3.57 -11.30 -7.34
CA PHE A 20 -3.20 -12.28 -6.32
C PHE A 20 -4.08 -12.19 -5.06
N ALA A 21 -4.55 -10.99 -4.69
CA ALA A 21 -5.54 -10.86 -3.63
C ALA A 21 -6.84 -11.62 -3.97
N GLY A 22 -7.29 -11.57 -5.23
CA GLY A 22 -8.43 -12.36 -5.71
C GLY A 22 -8.20 -13.86 -5.59
N VAL A 23 -7.01 -14.34 -5.95
CA VAL A 23 -6.61 -15.75 -5.78
C VAL A 23 -6.72 -16.18 -4.31
N VAL A 24 -6.18 -15.40 -3.37
CA VAL A 24 -6.25 -15.70 -1.93
C VAL A 24 -7.70 -15.79 -1.43
N VAL A 25 -8.60 -14.95 -1.96
CA VAL A 25 -10.03 -14.99 -1.61
C VAL A 25 -10.69 -16.28 -2.12
N VAL A 26 -10.40 -16.70 -3.35
CA VAL A 26 -11.00 -17.91 -3.97
C VAL A 26 -10.50 -19.19 -3.31
N PHE A 27 -9.21 -19.27 -2.96
CA PHE A 27 -8.63 -20.49 -2.38
C PHE A 27 -8.96 -20.70 -0.89
N ARG A 28 -9.56 -19.72 -0.22
CA ARG A 28 -10.04 -19.89 1.15
C ARG A 28 -11.48 -20.40 1.14
N SER A 29 -11.68 -21.60 1.68
CA SER A 29 -12.98 -22.29 1.70
C SER A 29 -14.09 -21.59 2.49
N LYS A 30 -13.74 -20.64 3.37
CA LYS A 30 -14.72 -19.88 4.18
C LYS A 30 -15.15 -18.62 3.45
N SER A 31 -16.44 -18.31 3.54
CA SER A 31 -17.00 -17.05 3.03
C SER A 31 -16.26 -15.85 3.66
N LEU A 32 -16.09 -14.74 2.93
CA LEU A 32 -15.39 -13.54 3.45
C LEU A 32 -15.97 -13.06 4.79
N HIS A 33 -17.26 -13.28 5.04
CA HIS A 33 -17.91 -12.91 6.28
C HIS A 33 -17.39 -13.71 7.49
N GLU A 34 -17.08 -15.00 7.29
CA GLU A 34 -16.57 -15.91 8.32
C GLU A 34 -15.08 -15.77 8.61
N TRP A 35 -14.36 -14.91 7.88
CA TRP A 35 -12.94 -14.71 8.11
C TRP A 35 -12.70 -13.99 9.44
N SER A 36 -11.62 -14.38 10.12
CA SER A 36 -11.13 -13.67 11.29
C SER A 36 -10.84 -12.20 10.94
N GLN A 37 -11.04 -11.29 11.90
CA GLN A 37 -10.79 -9.86 11.68
C GLN A 37 -9.34 -9.58 11.25
N ARG A 38 -8.38 -10.42 11.68
CA ARG A 38 -6.98 -10.35 11.25
C ARG A 38 -6.79 -10.64 9.77
N ASP A 39 -7.49 -11.63 9.23
CA ASP A 39 -7.37 -11.98 7.82
C ASP A 39 -8.04 -10.96 6.91
N LYS A 40 -9.20 -10.42 7.34
CA LYS A 40 -9.85 -9.28 6.68
C LYS A 40 -8.93 -8.06 6.64
N PHE A 41 -8.22 -7.79 7.74
CA PHE A 41 -7.25 -6.71 7.82
C PHE A 41 -6.04 -6.93 6.90
N ARG A 42 -5.48 -8.15 6.85
CA ARG A 42 -4.40 -8.50 5.92
C ARG A 42 -4.83 -8.37 4.46
N LEU A 43 -6.04 -8.79 4.12
CA LEU A 43 -6.59 -8.64 2.77
C LEU A 43 -6.75 -7.17 2.41
N TRP A 44 -7.28 -6.38 3.34
CA TRP A 44 -7.41 -4.95 3.19
C TRP A 44 -6.05 -4.27 2.98
N LEU A 45 -5.03 -4.68 3.74
CA LEU A 45 -3.66 -4.19 3.59
C LEU A 45 -3.09 -4.55 2.22
N LEU A 46 -3.23 -5.81 1.79
CA LEU A 46 -2.77 -6.27 0.48
C LEU A 46 -3.42 -5.46 -0.65
N LEU A 47 -4.75 -5.37 -0.63
CA LEU A 47 -5.50 -4.70 -1.68
C LEU A 47 -5.22 -3.20 -1.70
N GLY A 48 -5.20 -2.54 -0.55
CA GLY A 48 -4.95 -1.11 -0.47
C GLY A 48 -3.52 -0.72 -0.84
N ASN A 49 -2.54 -1.52 -0.44
CA ASN A 49 -1.14 -1.33 -0.85
C ASN A 49 -0.89 -1.66 -2.33
N ALA A 50 -1.84 -2.27 -3.03
CA ALA A 50 -1.80 -2.43 -4.49
C ALA A 50 -2.60 -1.33 -5.21
N LEU A 51 -3.78 -0.96 -4.71
CA LEU A 51 -4.65 0.01 -5.36
C LEU A 51 -4.15 1.45 -5.25
N VAL A 52 -3.66 1.88 -4.08
CA VAL A 52 -3.11 3.24 -3.89
C VAL A 52 -1.99 3.54 -4.91
N PRO A 53 -0.92 2.73 -5.01
CA PRO A 53 0.12 2.96 -6.00
C PRO A 53 -0.36 2.80 -7.45
N LEU A 54 -1.38 1.97 -7.71
CA LEU A 54 -1.98 1.88 -9.05
C LEU A 54 -2.61 3.20 -9.48
N PHE A 55 -3.42 3.82 -8.61
CA PHE A 55 -4.03 5.11 -8.88
C PHE A 55 -2.99 6.23 -9.00
N ASP A 56 -1.93 6.20 -8.19
CA ASP A 56 -0.79 7.12 -8.33
C ASP A 56 -0.11 6.97 -9.70
N CYS A 57 0.09 5.74 -10.18
CA CYS A 57 0.66 5.48 -11.51
C CYS A 57 -0.24 5.99 -12.63
N PHE A 58 -1.56 5.74 -12.55
CA PHE A 58 -2.53 6.24 -13.52
C PHE A 58 -2.57 7.77 -13.56
N PHE A 59 -2.53 8.42 -12.41
CA PHE A 59 -2.51 9.88 -12.33
C PHE A 59 -1.22 10.45 -12.92
N GLY A 60 -0.07 9.87 -12.61
CA GLY A 60 1.21 10.27 -13.19
C GLY A 60 1.25 10.10 -14.70
N MET A 61 0.79 8.96 -15.22
CA MET A 61 0.68 8.73 -16.66
C MET A 61 -0.30 9.71 -17.33
N PHE A 62 -1.44 9.99 -16.71
CA PHE A 62 -2.42 10.96 -17.22
C PHE A 62 -1.82 12.36 -17.35
N LEU A 63 -1.11 12.85 -16.33
CA LEU A 63 -0.45 14.16 -16.38
C LEU A 63 0.66 14.22 -17.46
N MET A 64 1.34 13.11 -17.72
CA MET A 64 2.33 13.04 -18.81
C MET A 64 1.72 13.12 -20.20
N THR A 65 0.41 12.89 -20.38
CA THR A 65 -0.26 13.08 -21.67
C THR A 65 -0.47 14.55 -22.05
N ILE A 66 -0.42 15.47 -21.06
CA ILE A 66 -0.60 16.90 -21.29
C ILE A 66 0.65 17.48 -21.94
N LYS A 67 0.48 18.16 -23.08
CA LYS A 67 1.56 18.83 -23.82
C LYS A 67 1.38 20.36 -23.79
N PRO A 68 2.42 21.13 -23.43
CA PRO A 68 3.73 20.69 -22.91
C PRO A 68 3.61 20.12 -21.50
N THR A 69 4.48 19.15 -21.20
CA THR A 69 4.59 18.47 -19.89
C THR A 69 4.82 19.49 -18.78
N PRO A 70 3.90 19.65 -17.80
CA PRO A 70 4.06 20.64 -16.76
C PRO A 70 5.37 20.48 -15.96
N LEU A 71 6.07 21.59 -15.70
CA LEU A 71 7.30 21.59 -14.90
C LEU A 71 7.10 21.06 -13.48
N CYS A 72 5.86 21.13 -12.96
CA CYS A 72 5.49 20.73 -11.60
C CYS A 72 4.70 19.41 -11.54
N ILE A 73 4.70 18.56 -12.58
CA ILE A 73 3.96 17.28 -12.59
C ILE A 73 4.19 16.47 -11.33
N TRP A 74 5.44 16.33 -10.90
CA TRP A 74 5.78 15.48 -9.77
C TRP A 74 5.33 16.08 -8.44
N ASN A 75 5.21 17.40 -8.33
CA ASN A 75 4.57 18.05 -7.19
C ASN A 75 3.09 17.68 -7.12
N TRP A 76 2.38 17.73 -8.26
CA TRP A 76 0.99 17.31 -8.36
C TRP A 76 0.81 15.82 -8.05
N CYS A 77 1.68 14.96 -8.58
CA CYS A 77 1.67 13.52 -8.29
C CYS A 77 1.93 13.23 -6.82
N SER A 78 2.87 13.95 -6.19
CA SER A 78 3.16 13.79 -4.75
C SER A 78 2.01 14.29 -3.89
N GLY A 79 1.37 15.40 -4.27
CA GLY A 79 0.16 15.89 -3.63
C GLY A 79 -1.00 14.90 -3.74
N PHE A 80 -1.21 14.32 -4.91
CA PHE A 80 -2.22 13.28 -5.12
C PHE A 80 -1.93 12.00 -4.31
N SER A 81 -0.67 11.58 -4.26
CA SER A 81 -0.23 10.43 -3.46
C SER A 81 -0.46 10.68 -1.95
N LEU A 82 -0.27 11.91 -1.46
CA LEU A 82 -0.65 12.26 -0.09
C LEU A 82 -2.16 12.21 0.14
N LEU A 83 -2.96 12.68 -0.82
CA LEU A 83 -4.42 12.65 -0.75
C LEU A 83 -4.97 11.22 -0.68
N LEU A 84 -4.34 10.25 -1.34
CA LEU A 84 -4.73 8.84 -1.25
C LEU A 84 -4.09 8.12 -0.06
N GLY A 85 -2.80 8.37 0.16
CA GLY A 85 -1.99 7.71 1.18
C GLY A 85 -2.40 8.08 2.60
N PHE A 86 -2.78 9.33 2.87
CA PHE A 86 -3.15 9.77 4.21
C PHE A 86 -4.46 9.14 4.72
N PRO A 87 -5.59 9.18 3.98
CA PRO A 87 -6.80 8.45 4.37
C PRO A 87 -6.56 6.95 4.48
N PHE A 88 -5.79 6.36 3.56
CA PHE A 88 -5.45 4.94 3.62
C PHE A 88 -4.68 4.59 4.90
N GLY A 89 -3.61 5.33 5.21
CA GLY A 89 -2.84 5.16 6.44
C GLY A 89 -3.69 5.36 7.70
N PHE A 90 -4.56 6.37 7.72
CA PHE A 90 -5.47 6.64 8.83
C PHE A 90 -6.49 5.50 9.03
N LEU A 91 -7.09 4.99 7.95
CA LEU A 91 -8.00 3.85 8.01
C LEU A 91 -7.29 2.56 8.45
N THR A 92 -6.04 2.36 8.02
CA THR A 92 -5.19 1.26 8.48
C THR A 92 -5.03 1.32 9.99
N TRP A 93 -4.61 2.49 10.49
CA TRP A 93 -4.35 2.72 11.90
C TRP A 93 -5.61 2.52 12.73
N ARG A 94 -6.75 3.06 12.27
CA ARG A 94 -8.04 2.89 12.94
C ARG A 94 -8.44 1.42 13.01
N ARG A 95 -8.40 0.69 11.90
CA ARG A 95 -8.72 -0.75 11.88
C ARG A 95 -7.78 -1.57 12.77
N LEU A 96 -6.50 -1.20 12.83
CA LEU A 96 -5.57 -1.82 13.76
C LEU A 96 -5.96 -1.58 15.22
N SER A 97 -6.32 -0.34 15.57
CA SER A 97 -6.75 -0.01 16.94
C SER A 97 -8.02 -0.76 17.34
N GLU A 98 -8.92 -1.02 16.40
CA GLU A 98 -10.16 -1.79 16.60
C GLU A 98 -9.89 -3.30 16.81
N LEU A 99 -8.78 -3.85 16.29
CA LEU A 99 -8.37 -5.24 16.56
C LEU A 99 -7.95 -5.48 18.02
N GLY A 100 -7.77 -4.41 18.80
CA GLY A 100 -7.54 -4.45 20.24
C GLY A 100 -6.09 -4.74 20.66
N PRO A 101 -5.68 -4.27 21.85
CA PRO A 101 -4.31 -4.43 22.36
C PRO A 101 -3.90 -5.89 22.57
N THR A 102 -4.87 -6.78 22.76
CA THR A 102 -4.67 -8.23 22.94
C THR A 102 -4.12 -8.90 21.69
N VAL A 103 -4.57 -8.48 20.49
CA VAL A 103 -4.07 -9.01 19.21
C VAL A 103 -2.63 -8.52 18.94
N ILE A 104 -2.34 -7.26 19.28
CA ILE A 104 -0.99 -6.68 19.15
C ILE A 104 -0.01 -7.34 20.13
N LYS A 105 -0.45 -7.68 21.35
CA LYS A 105 0.36 -8.39 22.34
C LYS A 105 0.66 -9.82 21.90
N ASN A 106 -0.27 -10.50 21.25
CA ASN A 106 -0.09 -11.85 20.71
C ASN A 106 0.68 -11.91 19.38
N MET A 107 1.07 -10.77 18.79
CA MET A 107 1.85 -10.73 17.54
C MET A 107 3.35 -11.00 17.72
N GLY A 108 3.90 -11.03 18.94
CA GLY A 108 5.31 -11.38 19.17
C GLY A 108 6.29 -10.60 18.27
N ALA A 109 7.14 -11.31 17.52
CA ALA A 109 8.12 -10.73 16.59
C ALA A 109 7.51 -9.84 15.49
N TYR A 110 6.24 -10.07 15.12
CA TYR A 110 5.54 -9.26 14.11
C TYR A 110 5.28 -7.82 14.56
N ARG A 111 5.27 -7.58 15.88
CA ARG A 111 5.08 -6.25 16.44
C ARG A 111 6.21 -5.31 16.03
N TYR A 112 7.46 -5.78 16.02
CA TYR A 112 8.62 -5.00 15.59
C TYR A 112 8.57 -4.69 14.10
N LEU A 113 8.21 -5.67 13.28
CA LEU A 113 8.03 -5.48 11.84
C LEU A 113 6.94 -4.44 11.56
N PHE A 114 5.83 -4.49 12.28
CA PHE A 114 4.73 -3.55 12.12
C PHE A 114 5.14 -2.11 12.49
N TYR A 115 5.82 -1.90 13.63
CA TYR A 115 6.30 -0.56 14.01
C TYR A 115 7.35 -0.03 13.03
N MET A 116 8.26 -0.90 12.56
CA MET A 116 9.28 -0.53 11.59
C MET A 116 8.66 -0.09 10.26
N LEU A 117 7.67 -0.82 9.76
CA LEU A 117 6.89 -0.41 8.58
C LEU A 117 6.11 0.89 8.83
N GLY A 118 5.56 1.09 10.02
CA GLY A 118 4.89 2.33 10.40
C GLY A 118 5.82 3.54 10.34
N ILE A 119 7.01 3.44 10.95
CA ILE A 119 8.04 4.50 10.94
C ILE A 119 8.48 4.80 9.50
N LEU A 120 8.76 3.77 8.70
CA LEU A 120 9.13 3.94 7.29
C LEU A 120 7.99 4.59 6.49
N GLY A 121 6.75 4.18 6.72
CA GLY A 121 5.59 4.80 6.06
C GLY A 121 5.42 6.27 6.41
N THR A 122 5.64 6.65 7.67
CA THR A 122 5.67 8.06 8.08
C THR A 122 6.80 8.83 7.40
N ALA A 123 8.00 8.25 7.31
CA ALA A 123 9.13 8.86 6.63
C ALA A 123 8.85 9.09 5.14
N VAL A 124 8.24 8.11 4.46
CA VAL A 124 7.80 8.23 3.05
C VAL A 124 6.73 9.32 2.90
N GLY A 125 5.78 9.41 3.84
CA GLY A 125 4.78 10.48 3.85
C GLY A 125 5.41 11.88 3.99
N LEU A 126 6.35 12.06 4.91
CA LEU A 126 7.09 13.32 5.08
C LEU A 126 7.92 13.66 3.84
N LEU A 127 8.54 12.65 3.22
CA LEU A 127 9.27 12.82 1.96
C LEU A 127 8.34 13.31 0.84
N GLN A 128 7.10 12.82 0.79
CA GLN A 128 6.12 13.28 -0.19
C GLN A 128 5.65 14.70 0.06
N VAL A 129 5.52 15.13 1.32
CA VAL A 129 5.23 16.54 1.66
C VAL A 129 6.36 17.44 1.18
N TYR A 130 7.61 17.05 1.47
CA TYR A 130 8.78 17.79 1.00
C TYR A 130 8.84 17.85 -0.54
N ASN A 131 8.56 16.73 -1.21
CA ASN A 131 8.59 16.67 -2.66
C ASN A 131 7.47 17.49 -3.32
N ALA A 132 6.29 17.53 -2.71
CA ALA A 132 5.15 18.31 -3.19
C ALA A 132 5.41 19.82 -3.08
N LEU A 133 6.10 20.26 -2.03
CA LEU A 133 6.27 21.69 -1.73
C LEU A 133 7.58 22.29 -2.28
N VAL A 134 8.66 21.50 -2.37
CA VAL A 134 10.00 22.04 -2.63
C VAL A 134 10.64 21.43 -3.88
N SER A 135 10.80 20.11 -3.92
CA SER A 135 11.72 19.49 -4.88
C SER A 135 11.09 19.13 -6.24
N GLY A 136 9.88 18.57 -6.27
CA GLY A 136 9.26 18.15 -7.53
C GLY A 136 10.04 17.06 -8.29
N VAL A 137 10.71 16.16 -7.58
CA VAL A 137 11.57 15.12 -8.17
C VAL A 137 10.79 13.81 -8.31
N PHE A 138 10.94 13.18 -9.48
CA PHE A 138 10.30 11.89 -9.78
C PHE A 138 10.64 10.80 -8.77
N SER A 139 11.90 10.68 -8.36
CA SER A 139 12.37 9.60 -7.48
C SER A 139 11.68 9.56 -6.13
N PHE A 140 11.32 10.73 -5.56
CA PHE A 140 10.62 10.80 -4.28
C PHE A 140 9.17 10.37 -4.41
N PHE A 141 8.49 10.79 -5.48
CA PHE A 141 7.17 10.28 -5.83
C PHE A 141 7.21 8.76 -6.05
N TYR A 142 8.19 8.29 -6.81
CA TYR A 142 8.33 6.88 -7.15
C TYR A 142 8.59 5.99 -5.93
N ALA A 143 9.38 6.47 -4.95
CA ALA A 143 9.60 5.77 -3.70
C ALA A 143 8.28 5.52 -2.93
N ALA A 144 7.35 6.47 -2.97
CA ALA A 144 6.03 6.32 -2.34
C ALA A 144 5.10 5.36 -3.07
N VAL A 145 5.38 5.03 -4.33
CA VAL A 145 4.67 3.99 -5.08
C VAL A 145 5.27 2.62 -4.80
N ILE A 146 6.60 2.50 -4.79
CA ILE A 146 7.28 1.23 -4.51
C ILE A 146 7.06 0.74 -3.08
N PHE A 147 7.08 1.65 -2.10
CA PHE A 147 7.01 1.27 -0.70
C PHE A 147 5.71 0.50 -0.34
N PRO A 148 4.50 0.98 -0.70
CA PRO A 148 3.27 0.20 -0.57
C PRO A 148 3.33 -1.13 -1.31
N LEU A 149 3.83 -1.19 -2.55
CA LEU A 149 3.91 -2.46 -3.30
C LEU A 149 4.80 -3.50 -2.61
N ALA A 150 5.91 -3.08 -2.01
CA ALA A 150 6.75 -3.95 -1.19
C ALA A 150 6.00 -4.49 0.03
N ILE A 151 5.22 -3.63 0.71
CA ILE A 151 4.36 -4.04 1.83
C ILE A 151 3.28 -5.01 1.34
N GLY A 152 2.61 -4.72 0.22
CA GLY A 152 1.60 -5.59 -0.38
C GLY A 152 2.15 -6.98 -0.69
N THR A 153 3.33 -7.04 -1.31
CA THR A 153 4.03 -8.30 -1.60
C THR A 153 4.35 -9.08 -0.32
N LEU A 154 4.83 -8.39 0.72
CA LEU A 154 5.07 -9.01 2.02
C LEU A 154 3.76 -9.54 2.61
N GLN A 155 2.66 -8.78 2.60
CA GLN A 155 1.37 -9.25 3.11
C GLN A 155 0.85 -10.48 2.36
N PHE A 156 1.04 -10.54 1.04
CA PHE A 156 0.70 -11.71 0.24
C PHE A 156 1.50 -12.94 0.66
N ALA A 157 2.82 -12.83 0.77
CA ALA A 157 3.68 -13.93 1.23
C ALA A 157 3.26 -14.42 2.61
N LEU A 158 2.92 -13.51 3.51
CA LEU A 158 2.45 -13.83 4.86
C LEU A 158 1.06 -14.49 4.88
N MET A 159 0.18 -14.15 3.95
CA MET A 159 -1.12 -14.82 3.81
C MET A 159 -0.99 -16.26 3.31
N ILE A 160 0.02 -16.55 2.49
CA ILE A 160 0.29 -17.91 2.00
C ILE A 160 1.02 -18.75 3.05
N LEU A 161 2.04 -18.17 3.70
CA LEU A 161 2.94 -18.91 4.58
C LEU A 161 2.37 -19.17 5.98
N LEU A 162 1.51 -18.29 6.50
CA LEU A 162 0.93 -18.47 7.82
C LEU A 162 -0.37 -19.29 7.74
N PRO A 163 -0.49 -20.39 8.51
CA PRO A 163 -1.72 -21.15 8.56
C PRO A 163 -2.89 -20.25 8.99
N PRO A 164 -4.10 -20.47 8.46
CA PRO A 164 -5.26 -19.70 8.84
C PRO A 164 -5.45 -19.79 10.36
N HIS A 165 -5.57 -18.65 11.03
CA HIS A 165 -5.90 -18.66 12.45
C HIS A 165 -7.25 -19.35 12.62
N THR A 166 -7.22 -20.58 13.13
CA THR A 166 -8.38 -21.20 13.75
C THR A 166 -8.82 -20.27 14.86
N SER A 167 -10.06 -19.80 14.79
CA SER A 167 -10.77 -19.27 15.94
C SER A 167 -10.77 -20.38 16.98
N GLU A 168 -9.79 -20.37 17.88
CA GLU A 168 -9.95 -21.08 19.14
C GLU A 168 -11.12 -20.42 19.85
N THR A 169 -12.06 -21.29 20.19
CA THR A 169 -13.34 -21.11 20.89
C THR A 169 -13.24 -20.21 22.11
#